data_AF-A0A9D0TJH8-F1
#
_entry.id   AF-A0A9D0TJH8-F1
#
_cell.length_a   1.000
_cell.length_b   1.000
_cell.length_c   1.000
_cell.angle_alpha   90.00
_cell.angle_beta   90.00
_cell.angle_gamma   90.00
#
_symmetry.space_group_name_H-M   'P 1'
#
loop_
_entity.id
_entity.type
_entity.pdbx_description
1 polymer ?
#
loop_
_entity_poly.entity_id
_entity_poly.type
_entity_poly.pdbx_seq_one_letter_code
_entity_poly.pdbx_strand_id
1 'polypeptide(L)'
;DSVTLPAGTLSERYPTRIYRAKMDSGMVGAVFEATTPEGYAGPIRVLIGIKLDGTVSGVRVLSHTETPGLGDLIELRRSHWVLGFNGKSLNNPPIEQWAVKRDHGDFDQFTGATITPRAVVKTVKQCLLYFQEHKDTLFPPSTTQSANDV
;
A
#
# COMPACT_ATOMS: atom_id res chain seq x y z
N ASP A 1 7.22 14.18 -7.60
CA ASP A 1 7.33 13.71 -9.01
C ASP A 1 6.95 12.22 -9.07
N SER A 2 7.01 11.55 -10.23
CA SER A 2 6.65 10.12 -10.34
C SER A 2 7.74 9.29 -11.00
N VAL A 3 7.92 8.06 -10.52
CA VAL A 3 8.79 7.03 -11.11
C VAL A 3 7.91 5.89 -11.59
N THR A 4 8.17 5.39 -12.79
CA THR A 4 7.52 4.18 -13.31
C THR A 4 8.46 3.01 -13.10
N LEU A 5 7.99 2.02 -12.34
CA LEU A 5 8.74 0.79 -12.06
C LEU A 5 8.12 -0.38 -12.86
N PRO A 6 8.92 -1.41 -13.21
CA PRO A 6 8.48 -2.50 -14.06
C PRO A 6 7.33 -3.32 -13.45
N ALA A 7 6.70 -4.15 -14.29
CA ALA A 7 5.79 -5.18 -13.81
C ALA A 7 6.47 -6.08 -12.76
N GLY A 8 5.70 -6.58 -11.79
CA GLY A 8 6.20 -7.35 -10.66
C GLY A 8 5.10 -7.63 -9.65
N THR A 9 5.45 -7.67 -8.36
CA THR A 9 4.57 -8.07 -7.24
C THR A 9 3.21 -7.35 -7.19
N LEU A 10 3.14 -6.11 -7.70
CA LEU A 10 1.89 -5.33 -7.72
C LEU A 10 1.07 -5.46 -9.01
N SER A 11 1.71 -5.80 -10.13
CA SER A 11 1.08 -5.93 -11.44
C SER A 11 1.97 -6.79 -12.32
N GLU A 12 1.50 -7.99 -12.66
CA GLU A 12 2.29 -8.96 -13.45
C GLU A 12 2.50 -8.52 -14.90
N ARG A 13 1.67 -7.60 -15.41
CA ARG A 13 1.64 -7.25 -16.85
C ARG A 13 1.98 -5.80 -17.15
N TYR A 14 1.75 -4.89 -16.21
CA TYR A 14 1.88 -3.46 -16.46
C TYR A 14 2.83 -2.79 -15.47
N PRO A 15 3.69 -1.88 -15.94
CA PRO A 15 4.48 -1.01 -15.07
C PRO A 15 3.60 -0.24 -14.09
N THR A 16 4.11 -0.04 -12.88
CA THR A 16 3.41 0.74 -11.85
C THR A 16 3.99 2.14 -11.78
N ARG A 17 3.11 3.15 -11.90
CA ARG A 17 3.49 4.54 -11.61
C ARG A 17 3.39 4.81 -10.11
N ILE A 18 4.49 5.30 -9.53
CA ILE A 18 4.62 5.59 -8.10
C ILE A 18 4.99 7.06 -7.94
N TYR A 19 4.30 7.75 -7.04
CA TYR A 19 4.55 9.15 -6.77
C TYR A 19 5.49 9.29 -5.59
N ARG A 20 6.61 9.99 -5.76
CA ARG A 20 7.53 10.30 -4.67
C ARG A 20 7.02 11.51 -3.90
N ALA A 21 6.93 11.36 -2.58
CA ALA A 21 6.52 12.41 -1.66
C ALA A 21 7.76 13.13 -1.12
N LYS A 22 7.74 14.46 -1.19
CA LYS A 22 8.81 15.35 -0.74
C LYS A 22 8.23 16.44 0.16
N MET A 23 8.95 16.78 1.21
CA MET A 23 8.78 18.00 2.01
C MET A 23 10.02 18.88 1.85
N ASP A 24 10.04 20.07 2.44
CA ASP A 24 11.18 20.98 2.35
C ASP A 24 12.48 20.34 2.86
N SER A 25 12.37 19.47 3.87
CA SER A 25 13.48 18.70 4.45
C SER A 25 13.98 17.54 3.57
N GLY A 26 13.35 17.27 2.42
CA GLY A 26 13.73 16.19 1.51
C GLY A 26 12.62 15.17 1.24
N MET A 27 13.01 14.01 0.67
CA MET A 27 12.07 12.92 0.40
C MET A 27 11.52 12.36 1.72
N VAL A 28 10.22 12.06 1.76
CA VAL A 28 9.54 11.55 2.96
C VAL A 28 8.85 10.21 2.74
N GLY A 29 8.68 9.79 1.48
CA GLY A 29 8.08 8.50 1.16
C GLY A 29 7.58 8.41 -0.28
N ALA A 30 6.70 7.45 -0.51
CA ALA A 30 6.05 7.21 -1.78
C ALA A 30 4.53 7.01 -1.61
N VAL A 31 3.78 7.29 -2.67
CA VAL A 31 2.35 7.03 -2.78
C VAL A 31 2.11 6.10 -3.96
N PHE A 32 1.40 5.01 -3.68
CA PHE A 32 1.01 3.98 -4.62
C PHE A 32 -0.47 4.12 -4.92
N GLU A 33 -0.82 4.05 -6.20
CA GLU A 33 -2.19 3.83 -6.63
C GLU A 33 -2.29 2.38 -7.13
N ALA A 34 -2.99 1.54 -6.38
CA ALA A 34 -3.11 0.13 -6.67
C ALA A 34 -4.58 -0.23 -6.95
N THR A 35 -4.79 -1.21 -7.82
CA THR A 35 -6.11 -1.78 -8.09
C THR A 35 -6.07 -3.26 -7.76
N THR A 36 -6.96 -3.70 -6.89
CA THR A 36 -7.16 -5.12 -6.64
C THR A 36 -8.39 -5.62 -7.38
N PRO A 37 -8.25 -6.61 -8.28
CA PRO A 37 -9.40 -7.21 -8.97
C PRO A 37 -10.17 -8.17 -8.05
N GLU A 38 -9.67 -8.45 -6.85
CA GLU A 38 -10.19 -9.48 -5.93
C GLU A 38 -11.30 -8.96 -5.00
N GLY A 39 -11.86 -7.77 -5.24
CA GLY A 39 -13.05 -7.31 -4.52
C GLY A 39 -14.28 -8.17 -4.84
N TYR A 40 -15.23 -8.24 -3.91
CA TYR A 40 -16.37 -9.16 -4.02
C TYR A 40 -17.29 -8.83 -5.21
N ALA A 41 -17.59 -7.55 -5.39
CA ALA A 41 -18.47 -7.03 -6.44
C ALA A 41 -17.71 -6.40 -7.62
N GLY A 42 -16.38 -6.37 -7.55
CA GLY A 42 -15.52 -5.86 -8.62
C GLY A 42 -14.22 -5.25 -8.11
N PRO A 43 -13.47 -4.57 -8.99
CA PRO A 43 -12.18 -3.99 -8.65
C PRO A 43 -12.28 -2.92 -7.57
N ILE A 44 -11.30 -2.90 -6.66
CA ILE A 44 -11.15 -1.86 -5.63
C ILE A 44 -9.88 -1.08 -5.92
N ARG A 45 -10.00 0.24 -6.06
CA ARG A 45 -8.85 1.15 -6.23
C ARG A 45 -8.47 1.72 -4.87
N VAL A 46 -7.20 1.60 -4.51
CA VAL A 46 -6.67 2.06 -3.23
C VAL A 46 -5.45 2.95 -3.44
N LEU A 47 -5.36 3.99 -2.62
CA LEU A 47 -4.20 4.86 -2.49
C LEU A 47 -3.48 4.50 -1.20
N ILE A 48 -2.17 4.22 -1.29
CA ILE A 48 -1.37 3.75 -0.16
C ILE A 48 -0.13 4.64 -0.05
N GLY A 49 0.04 5.31 1.09
CA GLY A 49 1.23 6.06 1.42
C GLY A 49 2.20 5.22 2.26
N ILE A 50 3.47 5.21 1.87
CA ILE A 50 4.54 4.48 2.56
C ILE A 50 5.70 5.45 2.83
N LYS A 51 6.13 5.54 4.07
CA LYS A 51 7.28 6.35 4.50
C LYS A 51 8.60 5.71 4.07
N LEU A 52 9.69 6.48 4.09
CA LEU A 52 11.02 5.96 3.76
C LEU A 52 11.46 4.77 4.63
N ASP A 53 10.98 4.67 5.87
CA ASP A 53 11.26 3.55 6.77
C ASP A 53 10.43 2.29 6.48
N GLY A 54 9.54 2.32 5.47
CA GLY A 54 8.65 1.21 5.11
C GLY A 54 7.36 1.17 5.93
N THR A 55 7.08 2.18 6.76
CA THR A 55 5.84 2.29 7.51
C THR A 55 4.72 2.88 6.65
N VAL A 56 3.53 2.32 6.72
CA VAL A 56 2.32 2.87 6.10
C VAL A 56 1.96 4.19 6.78
N SER A 57 1.97 5.28 6.01
CA SER A 57 1.47 6.59 6.47
C SER A 57 -0.06 6.68 6.38
N GLY A 58 -0.67 5.97 5.43
CA GLY A 58 -2.12 5.78 5.39
C GLY A 58 -2.62 5.07 4.15
N VAL A 59 -3.86 4.59 4.22
CA VAL A 59 -4.58 3.93 3.13
C VAL A 59 -5.92 4.61 2.89
N ARG A 60 -6.30 4.83 1.63
CA ARG A 60 -7.60 5.37 1.23
C ARG A 60 -8.18 4.56 0.08
N VAL A 61 -9.47 4.26 0.14
CA VAL A 61 -10.20 3.67 -0.98
C VAL A 61 -10.64 4.81 -1.90
N LEU A 62 -10.29 4.72 -3.17
CA LEU A 62 -10.63 5.70 -4.20
C LEU A 62 -11.96 5.36 -4.89
N SER A 63 -12.20 4.07 -5.16
CA SER A 63 -13.44 3.58 -5.77
C SER A 63 -13.63 2.08 -5.57
N HIS A 64 -14.87 1.63 -5.49
CA HIS A 64 -15.26 0.21 -5.47
C HIS A 64 -16.74 0.05 -5.84
N THR A 65 -17.19 -1.20 -5.99
CA THR A 65 -18.61 -1.57 -6.23
C THR A 65 -19.18 -2.48 -5.13
N GLU A 66 -18.44 -2.67 -4.03
CA GLU A 66 -18.85 -3.52 -2.91
C GLU A 66 -20.24 -3.19 -2.35
N THR A 67 -20.91 -4.23 -1.82
CA THR A 67 -22.27 -4.15 -1.30
C THR A 67 -22.37 -3.17 -0.13
N PRO A 68 -23.29 -2.18 -0.20
CA PRO A 68 -23.55 -1.25 0.90
C PRO A 68 -23.91 -1.95 2.21
N GLY A 69 -23.32 -1.51 3.32
CA GLY A 69 -23.55 -2.07 4.65
C GLY A 69 -22.80 -3.37 4.96
N LEU A 70 -22.05 -3.91 3.99
CA LEU A 70 -21.24 -5.13 4.15
C LEU A 70 -19.78 -4.87 3.80
N GLY A 71 -19.50 -4.60 2.52
CA GLY A 71 -18.13 -4.43 2.02
C GLY A 71 -17.69 -2.97 1.93
N ASP A 72 -18.63 -2.01 1.85
CA ASP A 72 -18.32 -0.56 1.79
C ASP A 72 -17.73 0.01 3.08
N LEU A 73 -17.65 -0.79 4.15
CA LEU A 73 -16.97 -0.46 5.40
C LEU A 73 -15.46 -0.20 5.22
N ILE A 74 -14.88 -0.58 4.09
CA ILE A 74 -13.50 -0.18 3.72
C ILE A 74 -13.35 1.33 3.48
N GLU A 75 -14.44 2.05 3.20
CA GLU A 75 -14.41 3.49 3.03
C GLU A 75 -14.32 4.19 4.38
N LEU A 76 -13.43 5.18 4.50
CA LEU A 76 -13.24 5.94 5.73
C LEU A 76 -14.53 6.64 6.21
N ARG A 77 -15.40 7.05 5.28
CA ARG A 77 -16.69 7.69 5.59
C ARG A 77 -17.71 6.72 6.20
N ARG A 78 -17.49 5.40 6.08
CA ARG A 78 -18.37 4.34 6.57
C ARG A 78 -17.83 3.71 7.84
N SER A 79 -16.51 3.50 7.93
CA SER A 79 -15.87 2.98 9.13
C SER A 79 -14.41 3.41 9.25
N HIS A 80 -13.84 3.27 10.45
CA HIS A 80 -12.41 3.50 10.69
C HIS A 80 -11.52 2.29 10.37
N TRP A 81 -12.07 1.21 9.80
CA TRP A 81 -11.32 -0.03 9.55
C TRP A 81 -10.03 0.21 8.74
N VAL A 82 -10.10 1.04 7.70
CA VAL A 82 -8.94 1.37 6.84
C VAL A 82 -7.84 2.15 7.58
N LEU A 83 -8.14 2.75 8.74
CA LEU A 83 -7.12 3.40 9.58
C LEU A 83 -6.26 2.38 10.33
N GLY A 84 -6.68 1.11 10.41
CA GLY A 84 -5.91 0.03 11.03
C GLY A 84 -4.58 -0.27 10.34
N PHE A 85 -4.39 0.19 9.10
CA PHE A 85 -3.11 0.11 8.40
C PHE A 85 -2.10 1.17 8.84
N ASN A 86 -2.54 2.27 9.45
CA ASN A 86 -1.64 3.37 9.82
C ASN A 86 -0.59 2.89 10.83
N GLY A 87 0.69 3.17 10.56
CA GLY A 87 1.78 2.74 11.42
C GLY A 87 2.18 1.27 11.29
N LYS A 88 1.55 0.52 10.38
CA LYS A 88 1.93 -0.86 10.07
C LYS A 88 3.07 -0.94 9.04
N SER A 89 3.77 -2.05 9.02
CA SER A 89 4.93 -2.35 8.16
C SER A 89 5.09 -3.87 8.03
N LEU A 90 6.04 -4.36 7.24
CA LEU A 90 6.27 -5.81 7.07
C LEU A 90 6.84 -6.50 8.33
N ASN A 91 7.27 -5.74 9.33
CA ASN A 91 7.70 -6.23 10.64
C ASN A 91 6.71 -5.89 11.77
N ASN A 92 5.62 -5.19 11.48
CA ASN A 92 4.56 -4.87 12.43
C ASN A 92 3.20 -4.72 11.71
N PRO A 93 2.39 -5.78 11.64
CA PRO A 93 2.68 -7.13 12.15
C PRO A 93 3.72 -7.86 11.28
N PRO A 94 4.26 -9.01 11.73
CA PRO A 94 5.03 -9.92 10.89
C PRO A 94 4.32 -10.20 9.56
N ILE A 95 5.09 -10.43 8.51
CA ILE A 95 4.59 -10.60 7.15
C ILE A 95 3.53 -11.72 7.02
N GLU A 96 3.61 -12.76 7.84
CA GLU A 96 2.69 -13.89 7.89
C GLU A 96 1.31 -13.48 8.44
N GLN A 97 1.27 -12.45 9.28
CA GLN A 97 0.05 -11.92 9.91
C GLN A 97 -0.63 -10.82 9.08
N TRP A 98 -0.10 -10.50 7.90
CA TRP A 98 -0.78 -9.68 6.90
C TRP A 98 -1.92 -10.43 6.20
N ALA A 99 -2.92 -10.81 6.99
CA ALA A 99 -4.16 -11.44 6.59
C ALA A 99 -5.28 -11.00 7.54
N VAL A 100 -6.53 -11.36 7.24
CA VAL A 100 -7.63 -11.13 8.18
C VAL A 100 -7.56 -12.12 9.34
N LYS A 101 -8.12 -11.79 10.51
CA LYS A 101 -8.13 -12.66 11.71
C LYS A 101 -8.75 -14.02 11.46
N ARG A 102 -9.76 -14.10 10.58
CA ARG A 102 -10.34 -15.37 10.15
C ARG A 102 -9.33 -16.30 9.46
N ASP A 103 -8.27 -15.74 8.89
CA ASP A 103 -7.17 -16.44 8.24
C ASP A 103 -5.89 -16.38 9.10
N HIS A 104 -6.03 -16.25 10.42
CA HIS A 104 -4.95 -16.19 11.40
C HIS A 104 -4.02 -14.97 11.29
N GLY A 105 -4.47 -13.88 10.66
CA GLY A 105 -3.75 -12.61 10.63
C GLY A 105 -4.26 -11.58 11.65
N ASP A 106 -3.85 -10.33 11.48
CA ASP A 106 -4.05 -9.26 12.46
C ASP A 106 -5.20 -8.29 12.13
N PHE A 107 -5.76 -8.37 10.92
CA PHE A 107 -6.74 -7.41 10.45
C PHE A 107 -8.17 -7.93 10.63
N ASP A 108 -9.09 -7.10 11.11
CA ASP A 108 -10.49 -7.54 11.24
C ASP A 108 -11.13 -7.80 9.87
N GLN A 109 -12.01 -8.80 9.79
CA GLN A 109 -12.94 -8.97 8.67
C GLN A 109 -14.32 -8.39 9.03
N PHE A 110 -15.15 -8.10 8.04
CA PHE A 110 -16.54 -7.73 8.27
C PHE A 110 -17.42 -8.98 8.40
N THR A 111 -18.42 -8.91 9.27
CA THR A 111 -19.42 -9.97 9.41
C THR A 111 -20.11 -10.21 8.08
N GLY A 112 -20.06 -11.45 7.56
CA GLY A 112 -20.66 -11.80 6.27
C GLY A 112 -19.89 -11.32 5.03
N ALA A 113 -18.82 -10.54 5.18
CA ALA A 113 -18.03 -10.00 4.06
C ALA A 113 -16.52 -10.11 4.33
N THR A 114 -15.96 -11.30 4.08
CA THR A 114 -14.51 -11.56 4.27
C THR A 114 -13.69 -11.33 2.99
N ILE A 115 -14.30 -11.36 1.80
CA ILE A 115 -13.58 -11.22 0.53
C ILE A 115 -12.99 -9.81 0.39
N THR A 116 -13.80 -8.78 0.62
CA THR A 116 -13.39 -7.37 0.55
C THR A 116 -12.20 -7.01 1.45
N PRO A 117 -12.24 -7.22 2.79
CA PRO A 117 -11.11 -6.86 3.65
C PRO A 117 -9.86 -7.67 3.32
N ARG A 118 -10.01 -8.94 2.92
CA ARG A 118 -8.87 -9.78 2.50
C ARG A 118 -8.18 -9.20 1.27
N ALA A 119 -8.94 -8.77 0.25
CA ALA A 119 -8.39 -8.17 -0.96
C ALA A 119 -7.59 -6.90 -0.63
N VAL A 120 -8.13 -6.01 0.22
CA VAL A 120 -7.43 -4.78 0.62
C VAL A 120 -6.16 -5.08 1.42
N VAL A 121 -6.22 -5.98 2.41
CA VAL A 121 -5.03 -6.38 3.22
C VAL A 121 -3.92 -6.93 2.33
N LYS A 122 -4.27 -7.83 1.40
CA LYS A 122 -3.34 -8.42 0.44
C LYS A 122 -2.67 -7.34 -0.42
N THR A 123 -3.43 -6.38 -0.94
CA THR A 123 -2.88 -5.31 -1.79
C THR A 123 -1.95 -4.38 -1.03
N VAL A 124 -2.28 -4.01 0.21
CA VAL A 124 -1.36 -3.19 1.04
C VAL A 124 -0.06 -3.94 1.31
N LYS A 125 -0.13 -5.25 1.64
CA LYS A 125 1.05 -6.11 1.79
C LYS A 125 1.90 -6.14 0.51
N GLN A 126 1.28 -6.30 -0.65
CA GLN A 126 1.98 -6.32 -1.95
C GLN A 126 2.67 -4.98 -2.24
N CYS A 127 2.02 -3.84 -1.94
CA CYS A 127 2.67 -2.53 -2.08
C CYS A 127 3.88 -2.36 -1.17
N LEU A 128 3.81 -2.85 0.07
CA LEU A 128 4.94 -2.81 0.99
C LEU A 128 6.12 -3.66 0.51
N LEU A 129 5.85 -4.86 0.00
CA LEU A 129 6.87 -5.74 -0.58
C LEU A 129 7.53 -5.08 -1.80
N TYR A 130 6.72 -4.56 -2.71
CA TYR A 130 7.20 -3.88 -3.90
C TYR A 130 8.02 -2.62 -3.56
N PHE A 131 7.59 -1.86 -2.54
CA PHE A 131 8.36 -0.72 -2.04
C PHE A 131 9.72 -1.16 -1.50
N GLN A 132 9.77 -2.23 -0.70
CA GLN A 132 11.02 -2.75 -0.14
C GLN A 132 11.98 -3.19 -1.25
N GLU A 133 11.48 -3.92 -2.26
CA GLU A 133 12.26 -4.41 -3.40
C GLU A 133 12.87 -3.29 -4.23
N HIS A 134 12.15 -2.18 -4.41
CA HIS A 134 12.56 -1.09 -5.31
C HIS A 134 12.95 0.20 -4.60
N LYS A 135 13.17 0.17 -3.28
CA LYS A 135 13.44 1.36 -2.47
C LYS A 135 14.62 2.17 -3.02
N ASP A 136 15.71 1.51 -3.38
CA ASP A 136 16.92 2.17 -3.87
C ASP A 136 16.74 2.79 -5.27
N THR A 137 15.81 2.25 -6.08
CA THR A 137 15.45 2.84 -7.37
C THR A 137 14.54 4.06 -7.18
N LEU A 138 13.62 4.01 -6.22
CA LEU A 138 12.74 5.13 -5.88
C LEU A 138 13.54 6.28 -5.24
N PHE A 139 14.48 5.95 -4.37
CA PHE A 139 15.28 6.88 -3.57
C PHE A 139 16.76 6.51 -3.66
N PRO A 140 17.41 6.77 -4.80
CA PRO A 140 18.84 6.53 -4.92
C PRO A 140 19.60 7.35 -3.88
N PRO A 141 20.64 6.78 -3.25
CA PRO A 141 21.49 7.54 -2.34
C PRO A 141 22.03 8.76 -3.09
N SER A 142 22.08 9.90 -2.39
CA SER A 142 22.73 11.09 -2.96
C SER A 142 24.19 10.75 -3.17
N THR A 143 24.61 10.53 -4.41
CA THR A 143 26.03 10.35 -4.73
C THR A 143 26.73 11.64 -4.36
N THR A 144 27.47 11.65 -3.26
CA THR A 144 28.45 12.71 -2.99
C THR A 144 29.46 12.67 -4.12
N GLN A 145 29.30 13.58 -5.07
CA GLN A 145 30.30 13.85 -6.08
C GLN A 145 31.47 14.52 -5.36
N SER A 146 32.44 13.72 -4.92
CA SER A 146 33.73 14.21 -4.43
C SER A 146 34.44 14.88 -5.60
N ALA A 147 34.23 16.19 -5.74
CA ALA A 147 35.11 17.05 -6.50
C ALA A 147 36.43 17.16 -5.75
N ASN A 148 37.32 16.19 -5.95
CA ASN A 148 38.75 16.37 -5.77
C ASN A 148 39.34 16.61 -7.16
N ASP A 149 39.16 17.83 -7.64
CA ASP A 149 40.04 18.46 -8.63
C ASP A 149 40.57 19.74 -7.97
N VAL A 150 41.82 19.67 -7.47
CA VAL A 150 43.00 20.52 -7.79
C VAL A 150 44.14 20.09 -6.85
#